data_AF-A0AAV7KD99-F1
#
_entry.id   AF-A0AAV7KD99-F1
#
_cell.length_a   1.000
_cell.length_b   1.000
_cell.length_c   1.000
_cell.angle_alpha   90.00
_cell.angle_beta   90.00
_cell.angle_gamma   90.00
#
_symmetry.space_group_name_H-M   'P 1'
#
loop_
_entity.id
_entity.type
_entity.pdbx_description
1 polymer ?
#
loop_
_entity_poly.entity_id
_entity_poly.type
_entity_poly.pdbx_seq_one_letter_code
_entity_poly.pdbx_strand_id
1 'polypeptide(L)'
;MACMIPQPESDLTKRDFRAMISILFKLEKSRLEIRETLQKHFPNIVPCLRTVERWYSEFIHGNFILEDGARPGRSSITHTVENVELVFDEVTKDPLVTYARLEHETKLSSGSINVILHKELGLRKLCGRWIPHSLSSHQKKCPVDFCKIMLKRFVNGTSRAVSEILTGDETWRYHYDPETKR
;
A
#
# COMPACT_ATOMS: atom_id res chain seq x y z
N MET A 1 15.49 -40.61 -40.16
CA MET A 1 14.77 -39.67 -39.26
C MET A 1 15.72 -39.26 -38.16
N ALA A 2 16.37 -38.11 -38.29
CA ALA A 2 17.21 -37.56 -37.22
C ALA A 2 16.29 -36.95 -36.17
N CYS A 3 16.27 -37.55 -34.98
CA CYS A 3 15.57 -36.98 -33.83
C CYS A 3 16.41 -35.79 -33.33
N MET A 4 16.00 -34.57 -33.68
CA MET A 4 16.50 -33.37 -33.01
C MET A 4 16.00 -33.43 -31.57
N ILE A 5 16.89 -33.85 -30.67
CA ILE A 5 16.69 -33.68 -29.24
C ILE A 5 16.64 -32.15 -29.00
N PRO A 6 15.51 -31.60 -28.54
CA PRO A 6 15.45 -30.19 -28.16
C PRO A 6 16.44 -30.00 -27.02
N GLN A 7 17.46 -29.15 -27.25
CA GLN A 7 18.39 -28.78 -26.19
C GLN A 7 17.58 -28.11 -25.08
N PRO A 8 17.75 -28.49 -23.81
CA PRO A 8 17.06 -27.82 -22.71
C PRO A 8 17.50 -26.36 -22.74
N GLU A 9 16.55 -25.44 -22.88
CA GLU A 9 16.79 -24.02 -22.68
C GLU A 9 17.42 -23.88 -21.30
N SER A 10 18.72 -23.58 -21.27
CA SER A 10 19.46 -23.44 -20.02
C SER A 10 18.95 -22.19 -19.33
N ASP A 11 18.23 -22.35 -18.22
CA ASP A 11 17.78 -21.26 -17.33
C ASP A 11 18.98 -20.64 -16.59
N LEU A 12 19.94 -20.10 -17.34
CA LEU A 12 21.07 -19.35 -16.80
C LEU A 12 20.63 -17.93 -16.52
N THR A 13 20.71 -17.55 -15.26
CA THR A 13 20.34 -16.21 -14.78
C THR A 13 21.53 -15.25 -14.86
N LYS A 14 21.27 -13.96 -14.65
CA LYS A 14 22.31 -12.94 -14.54
C LYS A 14 23.29 -13.24 -13.41
N ARG A 15 22.84 -13.87 -12.32
CA ARG A 15 23.67 -14.25 -11.17
C ARG A 15 24.68 -15.32 -11.56
N ASP A 16 24.28 -16.29 -12.38
CA ASP A 16 25.13 -17.39 -12.81
C ASP A 16 26.31 -16.89 -13.65
N PHE A 17 26.05 -15.99 -14.60
CA PHE A 17 27.12 -15.37 -15.38
C PHE A 17 28.09 -14.56 -14.50
N ARG A 18 27.61 -13.86 -13.46
CA ARG A 18 28.48 -13.16 -12.51
C ARG A 18 29.37 -14.12 -11.74
N ALA A 19 28.80 -15.26 -11.31
CA ALA A 19 29.55 -16.31 -10.63
C ALA A 19 30.65 -16.91 -11.54
N MET A 20 30.31 -17.19 -12.81
CA MET A 20 31.28 -17.70 -13.78
C MET A 20 32.41 -16.70 -14.06
N ILE A 21 32.09 -15.41 -14.21
CA ILE A 21 33.10 -14.34 -14.37
C ILE A 21 33.99 -14.28 -13.12
N SER A 22 33.43 -14.40 -11.92
CA SER A 22 34.17 -14.43 -10.66
C SER A 22 35.15 -15.61 -10.59
N ILE A 23 34.72 -16.81 -11.00
CA ILE A 23 35.58 -17.99 -11.04
C ILE A 23 36.73 -17.79 -12.05
N LEU A 24 36.42 -17.32 -13.26
CA LEU A 24 37.44 -17.11 -14.29
C LEU A 24 38.40 -15.96 -13.94
N PHE A 25 37.93 -14.94 -13.21
CA PHE A 25 38.77 -13.89 -12.63
C PHE A 25 39.75 -14.48 -11.61
N LYS A 26 39.31 -15.39 -10.74
CA LYS A 26 40.19 -16.10 -9.79
C LYS A 26 41.20 -17.03 -10.48
N LEU A 27 40.92 -17.46 -11.71
CA LEU A 27 41.85 -18.21 -12.56
C LEU A 27 42.78 -17.30 -13.38
N GLU A 28 42.85 -16.01 -13.05
CA GLU A 28 43.72 -15.01 -13.66
C GLU A 28 43.51 -14.85 -15.18
N LYS A 29 42.29 -15.15 -15.67
CA LYS A 29 41.95 -14.98 -17.08
C LYS A 29 41.73 -13.52 -17.43
N SER A 30 42.18 -13.12 -18.62
CA SER A 30 41.94 -11.77 -19.11
C SER A 30 40.45 -11.56 -19.43
N ARG A 31 40.01 -10.29 -19.48
CA ARG A 31 38.61 -9.93 -19.79
C ARG A 31 38.13 -10.51 -21.13
N LEU A 32 39.01 -10.52 -22.13
CA LEU A 32 38.74 -11.08 -23.45
C LEU A 32 38.61 -12.61 -23.39
N GLU A 33 39.56 -13.27 -22.73
CA GLU A 33 39.53 -14.73 -22.54
C GLU A 33 38.28 -15.17 -21.78
N ILE A 34 37.85 -14.42 -20.77
CA ILE A 34 36.61 -14.68 -20.04
C ILE A 34 35.42 -14.65 -21.00
N ARG A 35 35.33 -13.60 -21.83
CA ARG A 35 34.21 -13.43 -22.77
C ARG A 35 34.22 -14.49 -23.87
N GLU A 36 35.38 -14.90 -24.35
CA GLU A 36 35.54 -15.97 -25.34
C GLU A 36 35.21 -17.34 -24.75
N THR A 37 35.67 -17.62 -23.53
CA THR A 37 35.37 -18.85 -22.81
C THR A 37 33.86 -18.99 -22.60
N LEU A 38 33.20 -17.92 -22.15
CA LEU A 38 31.75 -17.92 -22.00
C LEU A 38 31.00 -18.03 -23.34
N GLN A 39 31.49 -17.40 -24.42
CA GLN A 39 30.90 -17.54 -25.76
C GLN A 39 30.97 -18.97 -26.28
N LYS A 40 32.10 -19.63 -26.03
CA LYS A 40 32.34 -21.01 -26.49
C LYS A 40 31.36 -21.99 -25.87
N HIS A 41 30.99 -21.77 -24.60
CA HIS A 41 30.08 -22.64 -23.86
C HIS A 41 28.61 -22.19 -23.92
N PHE A 42 28.34 -20.88 -24.06
CA PHE A 42 26.99 -20.28 -24.01
C PHE A 42 26.77 -19.24 -25.12
N PRO A 43 26.76 -19.64 -26.40
CA PRO A 43 26.85 -18.69 -27.51
C PRO A 43 25.69 -17.70 -27.62
N ASN A 44 24.49 -18.10 -27.20
CA ASN A 44 23.25 -17.31 -27.39
C ASN A 44 22.85 -16.46 -26.18
N ILE A 45 23.46 -16.67 -25.01
CA ILE A 45 23.00 -16.10 -23.73
C ILE A 45 24.13 -15.33 -23.01
N VAL A 46 25.35 -15.33 -23.58
CA VAL A 46 26.51 -14.71 -22.94
C VAL A 46 26.34 -13.18 -22.82
N PRO A 47 26.75 -12.58 -21.68
CA PRO A 47 26.77 -11.13 -21.53
C PRO A 47 27.67 -10.45 -22.57
N CYS A 48 27.38 -9.19 -22.90
CA CYS A 48 28.27 -8.42 -23.77
C CYS A 48 29.62 -8.15 -23.07
N LEU A 49 30.67 -7.86 -23.86
CA LEU A 49 32.01 -7.60 -23.33
C LEU A 49 32.01 -6.51 -22.25
N ARG A 50 31.25 -5.43 -22.46
CA ARG A 50 31.09 -4.34 -21.48
C ARG A 50 30.56 -4.81 -20.12
N THR A 51 29.66 -5.80 -20.10
CA THR A 51 29.17 -6.40 -18.85
C THR A 51 30.26 -7.20 -18.16
N VAL A 52 31.04 -7.97 -18.91
CA VAL A 52 32.19 -8.72 -18.37
C VAL A 52 33.24 -7.77 -17.79
N GLU A 53 33.60 -6.70 -18.51
CA GLU A 53 34.56 -5.69 -18.05
C GLU A 53 34.10 -4.95 -16.80
N ARG A 54 32.81 -4.65 -16.69
CA ARG A 54 32.23 -4.04 -15.49
C ARG A 54 32.41 -4.97 -14.28
N TRP A 55 31.99 -6.23 -14.40
CA TRP A 55 32.13 -7.20 -13.30
C TRP A 55 33.59 -7.50 -12.97
N TYR A 56 34.46 -7.60 -13.97
CA TYR A 56 35.90 -7.73 -13.77
C TYR A 56 36.46 -6.56 -12.96
N SER A 57 36.05 -5.33 -13.29
CA SER A 57 36.43 -4.14 -12.52
C SER A 57 35.92 -4.20 -11.09
N GLU A 58 34.65 -4.59 -10.85
CA GLU A 58 34.12 -4.77 -9.49
C GLU A 58 34.96 -5.76 -8.67
N PHE A 59 35.37 -6.89 -9.28
CA PHE A 59 36.21 -7.88 -8.61
C PHE A 59 37.64 -7.39 -8.33
N ILE A 60 38.23 -6.56 -9.22
CA ILE A 60 39.49 -5.86 -8.91
C ILE A 60 39.35 -4.98 -7.67
N HIS A 61 38.22 -4.28 -7.52
CA HIS A 61 37.94 -3.43 -6.37
C HIS A 61 37.48 -4.23 -5.13
N GLY A 62 37.53 -5.56 -5.17
CA GLY A 62 37.20 -6.45 -4.05
C GLY A 62 35.70 -6.67 -3.82
N ASN A 63 34.83 -6.24 -4.74
CA ASN A 63 33.39 -6.43 -4.61
C ASN A 63 32.94 -7.76 -5.25
N PHE A 64 32.68 -8.77 -4.42
CA PHE A 64 32.22 -10.10 -4.85
C PHE A 64 30.71 -10.34 -4.66
N ILE A 65 29.91 -9.28 -4.44
CA ILE A 65 28.47 -9.40 -4.30
C ILE A 65 27.86 -9.69 -5.68
N LEU A 66 27.29 -10.88 -5.85
CA LEU A 66 26.73 -11.32 -7.13
C LEU A 66 25.30 -10.80 -7.37
N GLU A 67 24.64 -10.31 -6.33
CA GLU A 67 23.29 -9.77 -6.42
C GLU A 67 23.28 -8.30 -6.85
N ASP A 68 22.19 -7.86 -7.49
CA ASP A 68 21.98 -6.43 -7.69
C ASP A 68 21.76 -5.77 -6.32
N GLY A 69 22.53 -4.72 -6.04
CA GLY A 69 22.25 -3.86 -4.88
C GLY A 69 20.86 -3.22 -4.97
N ALA A 70 20.36 -2.75 -3.83
CA ALA A 70 19.12 -1.99 -3.78
C ALA A 70 19.19 -0.83 -4.79
N ARG A 71 18.31 -0.85 -5.78
CA ARG A 71 18.22 0.23 -6.74
C ARG A 71 17.53 1.39 -6.03
N PRO A 72 18.16 2.57 -5.90
CA PRO A 72 17.42 3.75 -5.50
C PRO A 72 16.32 3.94 -6.56
N GLY A 73 15.06 3.75 -6.14
CA GLY A 73 13.93 4.11 -6.96
C GLY A 73 13.97 5.61 -7.26
N ARG A 74 13.07 6.08 -8.13
CA ARG A 74 12.85 7.52 -8.25
C ARG A 74 12.40 8.03 -6.87
N SER A 75 13.22 8.86 -6.23
CA SER A 75 12.79 9.56 -5.02
C SER A 75 11.62 10.43 -5.41
N SER A 76 10.40 10.03 -5.03
CA SER A 76 9.26 10.92 -5.19
C SER A 76 9.46 12.03 -4.17
N ILE A 77 9.91 13.19 -4.65
CA ILE A 77 10.07 14.44 -3.88
C ILE A 77 8.77 14.77 -3.10
N THR A 78 7.64 14.17 -3.50
CA THR A 78 6.33 14.32 -2.88
C THR A 78 6.11 13.58 -1.55
N HIS A 79 6.95 12.61 -1.17
CA HIS A 79 6.81 11.85 0.09
C HIS A 79 7.83 12.26 1.16
N THR A 80 8.16 13.55 1.23
CA THR A 80 8.95 14.05 2.37
C THR A 80 8.11 14.00 3.64
N VAL A 81 8.78 13.92 4.79
CA VAL A 81 8.15 13.93 6.11
C VAL A 81 7.29 15.20 6.28
N GLU A 82 7.76 16.35 5.79
CA GLU A 82 7.02 17.62 5.88
C GLU A 82 5.68 17.56 5.13
N ASN A 83 5.65 16.96 3.94
CA ASN A 83 4.42 16.83 3.14
C ASN A 83 3.41 15.89 3.81
N VAL A 84 3.89 14.82 4.45
CA VAL A 84 3.05 13.88 5.20
C VAL A 84 2.42 14.58 6.41
N GLU A 85 3.21 15.32 7.18
CA GLU A 85 2.73 16.10 8.32
C GLU A 85 1.71 17.16 7.89
N LEU A 86 1.97 17.88 6.80
CA LEU A 86 1.07 18.92 6.30
C LEU A 86 -0.29 18.34 5.86
N VAL A 87 -0.31 17.20 5.17
CA VAL A 87 -1.56 16.51 4.81
C VAL A 87 -2.27 15.99 6.07
N PHE A 88 -1.53 15.46 7.04
CA PHE A 88 -2.09 14.96 8.30
C PHE A 88 -2.77 16.08 9.10
N ASP A 89 -2.14 17.25 9.19
CA ASP A 89 -2.69 18.41 9.89
C ASP A 89 -3.99 18.88 9.26
N GLU A 90 -4.07 18.94 7.92
CA GLU A 90 -5.28 19.39 7.25
C GLU A 90 -6.45 18.41 7.43
N VAL A 91 -6.18 17.11 7.38
CA VAL A 91 -7.20 16.08 7.65
C VAL A 91 -7.63 16.06 9.11
N THR A 92 -6.72 16.34 10.04
CA THR A 92 -7.04 16.39 11.48
C THR A 92 -7.90 17.61 11.82
N LYS A 93 -7.67 18.75 11.15
CA LYS A 93 -8.51 19.95 11.29
C LYS A 93 -9.92 19.72 10.76
N ASP A 94 -10.04 19.08 9.60
CA ASP A 94 -11.33 18.81 8.95
C ASP A 94 -11.36 17.39 8.37
N PRO A 95 -11.96 16.40 9.08
CA PRO A 95 -12.07 15.03 8.59
C PRO A 95 -12.91 14.87 7.31
N LEU A 96 -13.64 15.91 6.89
CA LEU A 96 -14.45 15.94 5.66
C LEU A 96 -13.76 16.68 4.51
N VAL A 97 -12.47 17.01 4.66
CA VAL A 97 -11.69 17.73 3.64
C VAL A 97 -11.73 17.00 2.29
N THR A 98 -11.87 17.79 1.22
CA THR A 98 -11.88 17.27 -0.15
C THR A 98 -10.48 17.21 -0.74
N TYR A 99 -10.27 16.35 -1.72
CA TYR A 99 -9.02 16.27 -2.47
C TYR A 99 -8.63 17.63 -3.09
N ALA A 100 -9.57 18.37 -3.66
CA ALA A 100 -9.30 19.67 -4.26
C ALA A 100 -8.76 20.69 -3.24
N ARG A 101 -9.28 20.66 -2.00
CA ARG A 101 -8.76 21.52 -0.93
C ARG A 101 -7.38 21.07 -0.49
N LEU A 102 -7.16 19.76 -0.33
CA LEU A 102 -5.82 19.23 -0.01
C LEU A 102 -4.80 19.60 -1.09
N GLU A 103 -5.12 19.49 -2.37
CA GLU A 103 -4.25 19.92 -3.48
C GLU A 103 -3.94 21.41 -3.40
N HIS A 104 -4.95 22.24 -3.11
CA HIS A 104 -4.77 23.67 -2.98
C HIS A 104 -3.85 24.06 -1.82
N GLU A 105 -4.04 23.48 -0.64
CA GLU A 105 -3.26 23.81 0.57
C GLU A 105 -1.85 23.21 0.52
N THR A 106 -1.72 21.96 0.10
CA THR A 106 -0.45 21.22 0.13
C THR A 106 0.41 21.46 -1.12
N LYS A 107 -0.17 21.98 -2.20
CA LYS A 107 0.44 22.08 -3.54
C LYS A 107 0.92 20.73 -4.10
N LEU A 108 0.38 19.62 -3.58
CA LEU A 108 0.67 18.28 -4.06
C LEU A 108 -0.35 17.85 -5.11
N SER A 109 0.03 16.88 -5.94
CA SER A 109 -0.89 16.25 -6.88
C SER A 109 -1.83 15.27 -6.18
N SER A 110 -3.03 15.07 -6.73
CA SER A 110 -3.99 14.04 -6.27
C SER A 110 -3.36 12.68 -6.01
N GLY A 111 -2.49 12.23 -6.93
CA GLY A 111 -1.82 10.92 -6.80
C GLY A 111 -0.90 10.84 -5.59
N SER A 112 -0.20 11.94 -5.28
CA SER A 112 0.67 12.02 -4.10
C SER A 112 -0.14 12.02 -2.82
N ILE A 113 -1.20 12.83 -2.77
CA ILE A 113 -2.14 12.90 -1.64
C ILE A 113 -2.77 11.53 -1.40
N ASN A 114 -3.21 10.83 -2.45
CA ASN A 114 -3.78 9.49 -2.36
C ASN A 114 -2.81 8.49 -1.74
N VAL A 115 -1.54 8.52 -2.15
CA VAL A 115 -0.51 7.67 -1.54
C VAL A 115 -0.26 8.05 -0.08
N ILE A 116 -0.16 9.34 0.24
CA ILE A 116 0.04 9.80 1.63
C ILE A 116 -1.12 9.37 2.52
N LEU A 117 -2.37 9.64 2.11
CA LEU A 117 -3.55 9.30 2.89
C LEU A 117 -3.64 7.79 3.17
N HIS A 118 -3.41 6.94 2.16
CA HIS A 118 -3.68 5.51 2.28
C HIS A 118 -2.46 4.67 2.68
N LYS A 119 -1.25 5.00 2.20
CA LYS A 119 -0.04 4.21 2.47
C LYS A 119 0.73 4.72 3.67
N GLU A 120 0.92 6.04 3.76
CA GLU A 120 1.71 6.63 4.85
C GLU A 120 0.86 6.80 6.13
N LEU A 121 -0.35 7.37 6.00
CA LEU A 121 -1.24 7.63 7.13
C LEU A 121 -2.23 6.49 7.44
N GLY A 122 -2.40 5.53 6.52
CA GLY A 122 -3.31 4.40 6.71
C GLY A 122 -4.78 4.78 6.82
N LEU A 123 -5.17 5.97 6.35
CA LEU A 123 -6.53 6.47 6.45
C LEU A 123 -7.43 5.82 5.42
N ARG A 124 -8.72 5.74 5.75
CA ARG A 124 -9.78 5.25 4.87
C ARG A 124 -10.94 6.22 4.84
N LYS A 125 -11.52 6.41 3.67
CA LYS A 125 -12.74 7.21 3.54
C LYS A 125 -13.91 6.47 4.18
N LEU A 126 -14.58 7.13 5.11
CA LEU A 126 -15.83 6.65 5.71
C LEU A 126 -16.96 7.62 5.34
N CYS A 127 -18.16 7.10 5.15
CA CYS A 127 -19.34 7.93 4.99
C CYS A 127 -19.82 8.39 6.36
N GLY A 128 -20.17 9.67 6.48
CA GLY A 128 -20.81 10.21 7.68
C GLY A 128 -22.14 9.50 7.95
N ARG A 129 -22.49 9.33 9.22
CA ARG A 129 -23.81 8.83 9.63
C ARG A 129 -24.79 9.99 9.65
N TRP A 130 -25.98 9.80 9.10
CA TRP A 130 -27.05 10.79 9.21
C TRP A 130 -27.49 10.93 10.66
N ILE A 131 -27.52 12.18 11.15
CA ILE A 131 -27.97 12.52 12.50
C ILE A 131 -29.31 13.26 12.34
N PRO A 132 -30.42 12.75 12.91
CA PRO A 132 -31.75 13.33 12.67
C PRO A 132 -31.91 14.78 13.11
N HIS A 133 -31.28 15.15 14.22
CA HIS A 133 -31.43 16.46 14.83
C HIS A 133 -30.11 16.99 15.34
N SER A 134 -29.91 18.30 15.18
CA SER A 134 -28.83 19.01 15.87
C SER A 134 -29.30 19.36 17.28
N LEU A 135 -28.79 18.64 18.28
CA LEU A 135 -29.21 18.78 19.68
C LEU A 135 -28.44 19.91 20.37
N SER A 136 -29.15 20.71 21.17
CA SER A 136 -28.54 21.68 22.09
C SER A 136 -27.81 21.00 23.24
N SER A 137 -26.94 21.74 23.95
CA SER A 137 -26.21 21.22 25.12
C SER A 137 -27.15 20.67 26.20
N HIS A 138 -28.29 21.33 26.42
CA HIS A 138 -29.31 20.86 27.35
C HIS A 138 -29.97 19.55 26.88
N GLN A 139 -30.39 19.49 25.61
CA GLN A 139 -30.99 18.29 25.02
C GLN A 139 -30.04 17.09 25.00
N LYS A 140 -28.72 17.31 24.93
CA LYS A 140 -27.72 16.24 25.08
C LYS A 140 -27.60 15.74 26.52
N LYS A 141 -27.75 16.63 27.50
CA LYS A 141 -27.58 16.31 28.92
C LYS A 141 -28.75 15.49 29.47
N CYS A 142 -29.98 15.84 29.14
CA CYS A 142 -31.17 15.16 29.68
C CYS A 142 -31.18 13.64 29.45
N PRO A 143 -30.92 13.11 28.23
CA PRO A 143 -30.86 11.67 28.01
C PRO A 143 -29.73 11.00 28.78
N VAL A 144 -28.55 11.64 28.89
CA VAL A 144 -27.41 11.08 29.64
C VAL A 144 -27.76 10.94 31.12
N ASP A 145 -28.36 11.95 31.71
CA ASP A 145 -28.77 11.92 33.12
C ASP A 145 -29.89 10.91 33.35
N PHE A 146 -30.85 10.81 32.44
CA PHE A 146 -31.88 9.76 32.46
C PHE A 146 -31.27 8.35 32.37
N CYS A 147 -30.32 8.13 31.45
CA CYS A 147 -29.61 6.86 31.32
C CYS A 147 -28.86 6.49 32.60
N LYS A 148 -28.22 7.44 33.28
CA LYS A 148 -27.56 7.19 34.58
C LYS A 148 -28.56 6.75 35.66
N ILE A 149 -29.74 7.37 35.70
CA ILE A 149 -30.82 6.97 36.63
C ILE A 149 -31.30 5.56 36.31
N MET A 150 -31.54 5.26 35.03
CA MET A 150 -32.00 3.94 34.59
C MET A 150 -30.96 2.85 34.87
N LEU A 151 -29.68 3.11 34.62
CA LEU A 151 -28.60 2.18 34.93
C LEU A 151 -28.55 1.85 36.43
N LYS A 152 -28.66 2.86 37.31
CA LYS A 152 -28.74 2.64 38.75
C LYS A 152 -29.98 1.82 39.15
N ARG A 153 -31.14 2.17 38.59
CA ARG A 153 -32.42 1.50 38.87
C ARG A 153 -32.39 0.01 38.50
N PHE A 154 -31.73 -0.34 37.40
CA PHE A 154 -31.68 -1.72 36.89
C PHE A 154 -30.34 -2.42 37.18
N VAL A 155 -29.60 -1.98 38.20
CA VAL A 155 -28.36 -2.61 38.67
C VAL A 155 -27.39 -2.84 37.49
N ASN A 156 -27.13 -1.78 36.74
CA ASN A 156 -26.30 -1.77 35.53
C ASN A 156 -26.69 -2.83 34.48
N GLY A 157 -27.99 -3.16 34.40
CA GLY A 157 -28.53 -4.11 33.43
C GLY A 157 -28.62 -5.55 33.93
N THR A 158 -28.26 -5.83 35.19
CA THR A 158 -28.38 -7.19 35.77
C THR A 158 -29.76 -7.48 36.36
N SER A 159 -30.58 -6.46 36.60
CA SER A 159 -31.92 -6.63 37.14
C SER A 159 -32.88 -7.23 36.11
N ARG A 160 -33.59 -8.29 36.51
CA ARG A 160 -34.66 -8.90 35.69
C ARG A 160 -35.86 -7.98 35.48
N ALA A 161 -36.04 -6.95 36.30
CA ALA A 161 -37.16 -6.00 36.18
C ALA A 161 -37.18 -5.23 34.84
N VAL A 162 -36.08 -5.25 34.07
CA VAL A 162 -36.07 -4.70 32.69
C VAL A 162 -37.10 -5.43 31.80
N SER A 163 -37.35 -6.72 32.03
CA SER A 163 -38.33 -7.49 31.23
C SER A 163 -39.78 -7.09 31.48
N GLU A 164 -40.05 -6.30 32.51
CA GLU A 164 -41.39 -5.81 32.84
C GLU A 164 -41.73 -4.49 32.10
N ILE A 165 -40.76 -3.89 31.40
CA ILE A 165 -40.95 -2.64 30.68
C ILE A 165 -41.75 -2.92 29.39
N LEU A 166 -42.92 -2.31 29.29
CA LEU A 166 -43.72 -2.26 28.06
C LEU A 166 -43.43 -0.93 27.33
N THR A 167 -43.06 -1.02 26.06
CA THR A 167 -42.80 0.15 25.20
C THR A 167 -43.68 0.11 23.96
N GLY A 168 -44.11 1.26 23.47
CA GLY A 168 -44.82 1.41 22.20
C GLY A 168 -44.34 2.67 21.46
N ASP A 169 -44.29 2.60 20.14
CA ASP A 169 -44.00 3.72 19.25
C ASP A 169 -44.82 3.56 17.96
N GLU A 170 -45.09 4.66 17.27
CA GLU A 170 -45.84 4.65 16.02
C GLU A 170 -44.88 4.77 14.84
N THR A 171 -45.07 3.94 13.82
CA THR A 171 -44.26 4.01 12.60
C THR A 171 -45.18 4.14 11.39
N TRP A 172 -44.94 5.17 10.58
CA TRP A 172 -45.63 5.34 9.31
C TRP A 172 -45.30 4.18 8.36
N ARG A 173 -46.33 3.50 7.86
CA ARG A 173 -46.20 2.52 6.78
C ARG A 173 -46.75 3.12 5.50
N TYR A 174 -45.88 3.25 4.52
CA TYR A 174 -46.29 3.72 3.20
C TYR A 174 -47.25 2.71 2.58
N HIS A 175 -48.47 3.16 2.26
CA HIS A 175 -49.45 2.37 1.51
C HIS A 175 -49.32 2.74 0.03
N TYR A 176 -48.67 1.86 -0.74
CA TYR A 176 -48.54 2.02 -2.19
C TYR A 176 -49.85 1.61 -2.87
N ASP A 177 -50.50 2.56 -3.53
CA ASP A 177 -51.66 2.31 -4.39
C ASP A 177 -51.22 2.41 -5.86
N PRO A 178 -51.02 1.28 -6.57
CA PRO A 178 -50.62 1.32 -7.96
C PRO A 178 -51.79 1.81 -8.82
N GLU A 179 -51.64 2.99 -9.42
CA GLU A 179 -52.55 3.46 -10.45
C GLU A 179 -52.63 2.42 -11.58
N THR A 180 -53.83 1.91 -11.87
CA THR A 180 -54.06 1.05 -13.03
C THR A 180 -53.74 1.84 -14.29
N LYS A 181 -52.72 1.41 -15.04
CA LYS A 181 -52.41 1.95 -16.37
C LYS A 181 -53.67 1.88 -17.24
N ARG A 182 -54.20 3.04 -17.61
CA ARG A 182 -55.18 3.18 -18.70
C ARG A 182 -54.52 3.01 -20.05
#